data_AF-A0A2N2HH19-F1
#
_entry.id   AF-A0A2N2HH19-F1
#
_cell.length_a   1.000
_cell.length_b   1.000
_cell.length_c   1.000
_cell.angle_alpha   90.00
_cell.angle_beta   90.00
_cell.angle_gamma   90.00
#
_symmetry.space_group_name_H-M   'P 1'
#
loop_
_entity.id
_entity.type
_entity.pdbx_description
1 polymer ?
#
loop_
_entity_poly.entity_id
_entity_poly.type
_entity_poly.pdbx_seq_one_letter_code
_entity_poly.pdbx_strand_id
1 'polypeptide(L)' 'DGAAAPSPETCMRDLRRRNRTSGLIITHTGYILDYVNADRGQVMYNGVLCCDTRPTRPRDILDHISKYGYKECIRCLN' A
#
# COMPACT_ATOMS: atom_id res chain seq x y z
N ASP A 1 -10.66 -6.79 -20.22
CA ASP A 1 -9.43 -7.41 -19.67
C ASP A 1 -9.69 -7.89 -18.24
N GLY A 2 -10.19 -9.13 -18.12
CA GLY A 2 -10.63 -9.69 -16.85
C GLY A 2 -9.47 -10.24 -16.02
N ALA A 3 -9.51 -10.02 -14.70
CA ALA A 3 -8.56 -10.62 -13.77
C ALA A 3 -8.56 -12.15 -13.95
N ALA A 4 -7.37 -12.74 -14.13
CA ALA A 4 -7.23 -14.19 -14.22
C ALA A 4 -7.79 -14.83 -12.95
N ALA A 5 -8.77 -15.72 -13.10
CA ALA A 5 -9.35 -16.44 -11.98
C ALA A 5 -8.27 -17.35 -11.33
N PRO A 6 -8.22 -17.45 -9.99
CA PRO A 6 -7.24 -18.29 -9.31
C PRO A 6 -7.48 -19.77 -9.63
N SER A 7 -6.41 -20.50 -9.99
CA SER A 7 -6.42 -21.95 -10.13
C SER A 7 -5.76 -22.60 -8.89
N PRO A 8 -6.08 -23.86 -8.55
CA PRO A 8 -5.52 -24.52 -7.37
C PRO A 8 -3.99 -24.68 -7.42
N GLU A 9 -3.36 -24.60 -8.60
CA GLU A 9 -1.91 -24.64 -8.75
C GLU A 9 -1.21 -23.27 -8.72
N THR A 10 -1.95 -22.16 -8.60
CA THR A 10 -1.37 -20.80 -8.65
C THR A 10 -1.66 -20.00 -7.38
N CYS A 11 -0.61 -19.52 -6.70
CA CYS A 11 -0.76 -18.64 -5.55
C CYS A 11 -1.10 -17.19 -5.97
N MET A 12 -1.84 -16.47 -5.13
CA MET A 12 -2.18 -15.05 -5.34
C MET A 12 -0.95 -14.17 -5.61
N ARG A 13 0.21 -14.51 -5.05
CA ARG A 13 1.48 -13.79 -5.28
C ARG A 13 1.95 -13.93 -6.73
N ASP A 14 1.80 -15.11 -7.33
CA ASP A 14 2.20 -15.39 -8.70
C ASP A 14 1.24 -14.77 -9.71
N LEU A 15 -0.06 -14.78 -9.40
CA LEU A 15 -1.07 -14.05 -10.17
C LEU A 15 -0.75 -12.55 -10.24
N ARG A 16 -0.42 -11.91 -9.11
CA ARG A 16 -0.04 -10.49 -9.09
C ARG A 16 1.23 -10.19 -9.91
N ARG A 17 2.21 -11.10 -9.94
CA ARG A 17 3.41 -10.95 -10.78
C ARG A 17 3.12 -10.97 -12.27
N ARG A 18 1.98 -11.56 -12.70
CA ARG A 18 1.57 -11.61 -14.11
C ARG A 18 0.85 -10.34 -14.57
N ASN A 19 0.54 -9.40 -13.66
CA ASN A 19 -0.05 -8.11 -14.05
C ASN A 19 0.93 -7.35 -14.96
N ARG A 20 0.45 -6.99 -16.15
CA ARG A 20 1.24 -6.25 -17.16
C ARG A 20 1.14 -4.74 -16.99
N THR A 21 0.24 -4.28 -16.13
CA THR A 21 -0.05 -2.86 -15.88
C THR A 21 0.32 -2.49 -14.45
N SER A 22 0.82 -1.27 -14.28
CA SER A 22 1.13 -0.68 -12.98
C SER A 22 0.53 0.73 -12.91
N GLY A 23 0.21 1.17 -11.70
CA GLY A 23 -0.31 2.51 -11.43
C GLY A 23 0.28 3.05 -10.13
N LEU A 24 0.57 4.33 -10.10
CA LEU A 24 1.04 5.05 -8.92
C LEU A 24 0.07 6.18 -8.60
N ILE A 25 -0.45 6.18 -7.38
CA ILE A 25 -1.33 7.22 -6.87
C ILE A 25 -0.58 7.97 -5.77
N ILE A 26 -0.41 9.28 -5.94
CA ILE A 26 0.16 10.16 -4.93
C ILE A 26 -0.97 11.01 -4.36
N THR A 27 -1.17 10.94 -3.06
CA THR A 27 -2.21 11.68 -2.36
C THR A 27 -1.71 12.15 -0.99
N HIS A 28 -2.21 13.28 -0.52
CA HIS A 28 -1.87 13.81 0.79
C HIS A 28 -2.59 13.05 1.91
N THR A 29 -3.92 12.91 1.83
CA THR A 29 -4.75 12.38 2.93
C THR A 29 -4.95 10.87 2.89
N GLY A 30 -4.68 10.19 1.78
CA GLY A 30 -4.82 8.72 1.70
C GLY A 30 -6.25 8.19 1.58
N TYR A 31 -7.30 9.03 1.66
CA TYR A 31 -8.72 8.58 1.56
C TYR A 31 -9.07 7.83 0.28
N ILE A 32 -8.25 7.96 -0.77
CA ILE A 32 -8.40 7.15 -1.99
C ILE A 32 -8.32 5.64 -1.72
N LEU A 33 -7.64 5.23 -0.64
CA LEU A 33 -7.51 3.83 -0.24
C LEU A 33 -8.83 3.21 0.23
N ASP A 34 -9.86 4.00 0.53
CA ASP A 34 -11.21 3.50 0.80
C ASP A 34 -11.93 3.05 -0.49
N TYR A 35 -11.49 3.55 -1.64
CA TYR A 35 -12.08 3.26 -2.96
C TYR A 35 -11.21 2.32 -3.79
N VAL A 36 -9.89 2.38 -3.60
CA VAL A 36 -8.91 1.61 -4.37
C VAL A 36 -8.10 0.71 -3.44
N ASN A 37 -8.18 -0.60 -3.66
CA ASN A 37 -7.38 -1.57 -2.91
C ASN A 37 -5.97 -1.65 -3.50
N ALA A 38 -5.08 -0.77 -3.04
CA ALA A 38 -3.69 -0.74 -3.48
C ALA A 38 -2.90 -2.00 -3.03
N ASP A 39 -1.96 -2.43 -3.87
CA ASP A 39 -1.06 -3.55 -3.55
C ASP A 39 0.01 -3.17 -2.51
N ARG A 40 0.47 -1.92 -2.56
CA ARG A 40 1.49 -1.34 -1.69
C ARG A 40 1.19 0.12 -1.41
N GLY A 41 1.63 0.61 -0.26
CA GLY A 41 1.62 2.01 0.12
C GLY A 41 2.98 2.40 0.69
N GLN A 42 3.30 3.69 0.55
CA GLN A 42 4.48 4.27 1.17
C GLN A 42 4.20 5.69 1.60
N VAL A 43 4.76 6.08 2.74
CA VAL A 43 4.60 7.42 3.30
C VAL A 43 5.91 8.17 3.13
N MET A 44 5.83 9.39 2.61
CA MET A 44 6.98 10.28 2.50
C MET A 44 6.82 11.44 3.48
N TYR A 45 7.87 11.70 4.26
CA TYR A 45 7.93 12.83 5.19
C TYR A 45 9.32 13.46 5.13
N ASN A 46 9.40 14.79 4.97
CA ASN A 46 10.66 15.53 4.82
C ASN A 46 11.63 14.91 3.78
N GLY A 47 11.09 14.44 2.65
CA GLY A 47 11.89 13.83 1.57
C GLY A 47 12.37 12.41 1.85
N VAL A 48 12.01 11.81 2.99
CA VAL A 48 12.36 10.44 3.35
C VAL A 48 11.13 9.54 3.25
N LEU A 49 11.29 8.34 2.71
CA LEU A 49 10.25 7.31 2.70
C LEU A 49 10.28 6.53 4.02
N CYS A 50 9.20 6.60 4.81
CA CYS A 50 9.16 6.12 6.19
C CYS A 50 8.46 4.78 6.36
N CYS A 51 7.13 4.79 6.30
CA CYS A 51 6.31 3.60 6.50
C CYS A 51 6.12 2.87 5.18
N ASP A 52 6.41 1.57 5.16
CA ASP A 52 6.06 0.65 4.07
C ASP A 52 4.93 -0.29 4.51
N THR A 53 4.10 -0.69 3.56
CA THR A 53 2.96 -1.58 3.83
C THR A 53 3.36 -3.05 3.72
N ARG A 54 4.52 -3.46 4.24
CA ARG A 54 4.85 -4.89 4.32
C ARG A 54 5.22 -5.28 5.74
N PRO A 55 4.45 -6.18 6.38
CA PRO A 55 3.38 -7.03 5.85
C PRO A 55 1.94 -6.45 5.92
N THR A 56 1.76 -5.20 6.36
CA THR A 56 0.44 -4.58 6.64
C THR A 56 -0.28 -4.07 5.38
N ARG A 57 -1.58 -3.81 5.44
CA ARG A 57 -2.30 -3.21 4.30
C ARG A 57 -2.05 -1.69 4.24
N PRO A 58 -2.11 -1.07 3.04
CA PRO A 58 -2.05 0.40 2.90
C PRO A 58 -3.03 1.17 3.78
N ARG A 59 -4.21 0.60 4.02
CA ARG A 59 -5.23 1.19 4.88
C ARG A 59 -4.79 1.26 6.34
N ASP A 60 -4.05 0.27 6.83
CA ASP A 60 -3.57 0.21 8.22
C ASP A 60 -2.59 1.36 8.51
N ILE A 61 -1.80 1.77 7.53
CA ILE A 61 -0.92 2.95 7.63
C ILE A 61 -1.75 4.22 7.79
N LEU A 62 -2.84 4.35 7.03
CA LEU A 62 -3.71 5.51 7.11
C LEU A 62 -4.38 5.60 8.49
N ASP A 63 -4.85 4.47 9.03
CA ASP A 63 -5.42 4.40 10.38
C ASP A 63 -4.39 4.80 11.44
N HIS A 64 -3.15 4.35 11.29
CA HIS A 64 -2.05 4.72 12.17
C HIS A 64 -1.74 6.22 12.12
N ILE A 65 -1.63 6.80 10.92
CA ILE A 65 -1.37 8.24 10.73
C ILE A 65 -2.54 9.07 11.23
N SER A 66 -3.78 8.63 11.02
CA SER A 66 -4.97 9.32 11.53
C SER A 66 -4.98 9.37 13.05
N LYS A 67 -4.54 8.29 13.71
CA LYS A 67 -4.52 8.17 15.17
C LYS A 67 -3.32 8.84 15.84
N TYR A 68 -2.13 8.79 15.23
CA TYR A 68 -0.88 9.19 15.86
C TYR A 68 -0.10 10.30 15.11
N GLY A 69 -0.55 10.65 13.90
CA GLY A 69 0.11 11.62 13.03
C GLY A 69 1.30 11.07 12.25
N TYR A 70 1.74 11.80 11.22
CA TYR A 70 2.86 11.42 10.36
C TYR A 70 4.20 11.32 11.10
N LYS A 71 4.35 12.01 12.24
CA LYS A 71 5.59 12.03 13.01
C LYS A 71 5.91 10.67 13.64
N GLU A 72 4.91 9.89 14.05
CA GLU A 72 5.14 8.54 14.58
C GLU A 72 5.59 7.57 13.48
N CYS A 73 5.17 7.78 12.23
CA CYS A 73 5.67 6.99 11.09
C CYS A 73 7.19 7.12 10.87
N ILE A 74 7.80 8.23 11.31
CA ILE A 74 9.25 8.44 11.24
C ILE A 74 9.97 7.65 12.33
N ARG A 75 9.33 7.40 13.48
CA ARG A 75 9.94 6.56 14.53
C ARG A 75 10.12 5.12 14.08
N CYS A 76 9.26 4.62 13.20
CA CYS A 76 9.38 3.27 12.64
C CYS A 76 10.61 3.08 11.72
N LEU A 77 11.31 4.15 11.34
CA LEU A 77 12.55 4.09 10.55
C LEU A 77 13.82 3.88 11.38
N ASN A 78 13.75 3.98 12.71
CA ASN A 78 14.90 3.87 13.61
C ASN A 78 14.90 2.59 14.43
#